data_AF-A0A7C6E5Y6-F1
#
_entry.id   AF-A0A7C6E5Y6-F1
#
_cell.length_a   1.000
_cell.length_b   1.000
_cell.length_c   1.000
_cell.angle_alpha   90.00
_cell.angle_beta   90.00
_cell.angle_gamma   90.00
#
_symmetry.space_group_name_H-M   'P 1'
#
loop_
_entity.id
_entity.type
_entity.pdbx_description
1 polymer ?
#
loop_
_entity_poly.entity_id
_entity_poly.type
_entity_poly.pdbx_seq_one_letter_code
_entity_poly.pdbx_strand_id
1 'polypeptide(L)'
;MPSVTAPRNCARFGIADIATFNYGQYIRDRGLVDLWRTDRWNLPLWSDFYEFQRSANRRFAQRLIESIRQYARQTYKREIAITANLFGLYGELLEFAPFLDYYTVEYPLLEHGYPPVDRTIVDYKLARGLGDRPAFVLLSVATIADLNRRPPVPNLMNLLVAESYAARGAFMTPYKTYGKSWSVSAEIVGSAPGPFAANGTGAGATLRRPHSPSLFPPNGLPQAQSADWCAHVLLGPRPRSENG
;
A
#
# COMPACT_ATOMS: atom_id res chain seq x y z
N MET A 1 30.37 -2.90 -10.35
CA MET A 1 28.93 -2.98 -10.69
C MET A 1 28.73 -4.22 -11.55
N PRO A 2 27.80 -5.13 -11.24
CA PRO A 2 27.52 -6.27 -12.11
C PRO A 2 27.01 -5.74 -13.46
N SER A 3 27.53 -6.23 -14.58
CA SER A 3 27.05 -5.88 -15.90
C SER A 3 25.59 -6.32 -16.02
N VAL A 4 24.69 -5.39 -16.29
CA VAL A 4 23.34 -5.71 -16.77
C VAL A 4 23.54 -6.35 -18.13
N THR A 5 23.57 -7.68 -18.20
CA THR A 5 23.56 -8.40 -19.47
C THR A 5 22.33 -7.93 -20.24
N ALA A 6 22.56 -7.29 -21.39
CA ALA A 6 21.50 -6.90 -22.30
C ALA A 6 20.57 -8.10 -22.53
N PRO A 7 19.23 -7.91 -22.53
CA PRO A 7 18.31 -9.00 -22.81
C PRO A 7 18.70 -9.66 -24.13
N ARG A 8 18.71 -11.00 -24.15
CA ARG A 8 19.43 -11.84 -25.12
C ARG A 8 19.07 -11.64 -26.60
N ASN A 9 18.20 -10.69 -27.00
CA ASN A 9 17.73 -10.51 -28.37
C ASN A 9 17.27 -9.08 -28.74
N CYS A 10 17.95 -8.00 -28.34
CA CYS A 10 17.59 -6.61 -28.72
C CYS A 10 17.32 -6.42 -30.23
N ALA A 11 18.14 -7.05 -31.08
CA ALA A 11 18.00 -6.98 -32.54
C ALA A 11 16.66 -7.53 -33.07
N ARG A 12 16.14 -8.62 -32.48
CA ARG A 12 14.85 -9.23 -32.88
C ARG A 12 13.67 -8.28 -32.69
N PHE A 13 13.78 -7.35 -31.74
CA PHE A 13 12.75 -6.36 -31.43
C PHE A 13 13.03 -5.01 -32.09
N GLY A 14 14.07 -4.90 -32.93
CA GLY A 14 14.45 -3.63 -33.56
C GLY A 14 15.00 -2.61 -32.57
N ILE A 15 15.64 -3.05 -31.48
CA ILE A 15 16.28 -2.19 -30.48
C ILE A 15 17.75 -2.05 -30.86
N ALA A 16 18.12 -0.89 -31.40
CA ALA A 16 19.50 -0.58 -31.79
C ALA A 16 20.39 -0.28 -30.57
N ASP A 17 19.86 0.44 -29.58
CA ASP A 17 20.54 0.81 -28.34
C ASP A 17 19.55 0.76 -27.17
N ILE A 18 19.90 0.00 -26.14
CA ILE A 18 19.07 -0.16 -24.93
C ILE A 18 19.07 1.10 -24.06
N ALA A 19 20.15 1.90 -24.09
CA ALA A 19 20.28 3.09 -23.26
C ALA A 19 19.31 4.21 -23.67
N THR A 20 18.93 4.22 -24.95
CA THR A 20 18.01 5.20 -25.54
C THR A 20 16.64 4.61 -25.88
N PHE A 21 16.43 3.31 -25.59
CA PHE A 21 15.17 2.63 -25.88
C PHE A 21 14.00 3.20 -25.06
N ASN A 22 12.89 3.50 -25.74
CA ASN A 22 11.66 3.97 -25.11
C ASN A 22 10.53 2.96 -25.37
N TYR A 23 10.19 2.16 -24.35
CA TYR A 23 9.16 1.13 -24.47
C TYR A 23 7.76 1.69 -24.77
N GLY A 24 7.42 2.87 -24.24
CA GLY A 24 6.17 3.54 -24.55
C GLY A 24 6.07 3.96 -26.01
N GLN A 25 7.17 4.43 -26.61
CA GLN A 25 7.22 4.74 -28.03
C GLN A 25 7.18 3.47 -28.89
N TYR A 26 7.91 2.42 -28.48
CA TYR A 26 7.87 1.11 -29.12
C TYR A 26 6.45 0.55 -29.26
N ILE A 27 5.63 0.68 -28.21
CA ILE A 27 4.21 0.27 -28.21
C ILE A 27 3.40 1.13 -29.20
N ARG A 28 3.60 2.45 -29.20
CA ARG A 28 2.86 3.37 -30.08
C ARG A 28 3.17 3.13 -31.56
N ASP A 29 4.45 3.03 -31.92
CA ASP A 29 4.89 2.84 -33.31
C ASP A 29 4.39 1.53 -33.94
N ARG A 30 4.05 0.55 -33.10
CA ARG A 30 3.53 -0.76 -33.52
C ARG A 30 2.01 -0.90 -33.40
N GLY A 31 1.30 0.18 -33.06
CA GLY A 31 -0.16 0.16 -32.92
C GLY A 31 -0.65 -0.72 -31.75
N LEU A 32 0.17 -0.92 -30.71
CA LEU A 32 -0.14 -1.84 -29.60
C LEU A 32 -0.79 -1.14 -28.39
N VAL A 33 -1.27 0.10 -28.55
CA VAL A 33 -1.80 0.92 -27.45
C VAL A 33 -3.06 0.30 -26.82
N ASP A 34 -3.93 -0.30 -27.62
CA ASP A 34 -5.12 -0.95 -27.09
C ASP A 34 -4.75 -2.21 -26.30
N LEU A 35 -3.81 -3.01 -26.82
CA LEU A 35 -3.30 -4.18 -26.11
C LEU A 35 -2.65 -3.80 -24.77
N TRP A 36 -1.94 -2.67 -24.70
CA TRP A 36 -1.42 -2.14 -23.42
C TRP A 36 -2.52 -1.90 -22.38
N ARG A 37 -3.70 -1.43 -22.81
CA ARG A 37 -4.81 -1.09 -21.91
C ARG A 37 -5.60 -2.32 -21.47
N THR A 38 -5.77 -3.29 -22.36
CA THR A 38 -6.67 -4.43 -22.14
C THR A 38 -5.93 -5.69 -21.70
N ASP A 39 -4.70 -5.91 -22.18
CA ASP A 39 -3.96 -7.15 -21.97
C ASP A 39 -2.44 -6.97 -22.13
N ARG A 40 -1.88 -6.13 -21.26
CA ARG A 40 -0.45 -5.79 -21.25
C ARG A 40 0.49 -6.99 -21.13
N TRP A 41 0.03 -8.12 -20.58
CA TRP A 41 0.84 -9.32 -20.38
C TRP A 41 1.26 -9.96 -21.69
N ASN A 42 0.49 -9.74 -22.75
CA ASN A 42 0.76 -10.23 -24.09
C ASN A 42 1.56 -9.24 -24.97
N LEU A 43 2.00 -8.11 -24.42
CA LEU A 43 2.88 -7.20 -25.16
C LEU A 43 4.29 -7.79 -25.33
N PRO A 44 4.90 -7.64 -26.51
CA PRO A 44 6.31 -7.98 -26.69
C PRO A 44 7.19 -7.21 -25.70
N LEU A 45 8.12 -7.90 -25.03
CA LEU A 45 9.02 -7.35 -24.02
C LEU A 45 8.35 -6.91 -22.70
N TRP A 46 7.07 -7.25 -22.47
CA TRP A 46 6.40 -6.86 -21.23
C TRP A 46 7.14 -7.36 -19.98
N SER A 47 7.52 -8.64 -19.94
CA SER A 47 8.24 -9.20 -18.80
C SER A 47 9.57 -8.50 -18.54
N ASP A 48 10.35 -8.20 -19.59
CA ASP A 48 11.61 -7.47 -19.48
C ASP A 48 11.41 -6.04 -18.96
N PHE A 49 10.38 -5.35 -19.49
CA PHE A 49 10.03 -4.01 -19.06
C PHE A 49 9.54 -3.99 -17.59
N TYR A 50 8.71 -4.96 -17.21
CA TYR A 50 8.22 -5.11 -15.85
C TYR A 50 9.36 -5.38 -14.86
N GLU A 51 10.28 -6.30 -15.17
CA GLU A 51 11.47 -6.55 -14.36
C GLU A 51 12.39 -5.31 -14.28
N PHE A 52 12.55 -4.57 -15.38
CA PHE A 52 13.29 -3.31 -15.38
C PHE A 52 12.67 -2.28 -14.43
N GLN A 53 11.35 -2.07 -14.52
CA GLN A 53 10.62 -1.16 -13.63
C GLN A 53 10.73 -1.61 -12.16
N ARG A 54 10.53 -2.91 -11.91
CA ARG A 54 10.63 -3.50 -10.56
C ARG A 54 12.03 -3.28 -9.97
N SER A 55 13.08 -3.58 -10.74
CA SER A 55 14.47 -3.35 -10.36
C SER A 55 14.79 -1.87 -10.12
N ALA A 56 14.26 -0.96 -10.94
CA ALA A 56 14.42 0.47 -10.77
C ALA A 56 13.73 0.98 -9.49
N ASN A 57 12.49 0.55 -9.24
CA ASN A 57 11.74 0.86 -8.02
C ASN A 57 12.46 0.37 -6.77
N ARG A 58 12.97 -0.87 -6.78
CA ARG A 58 13.76 -1.42 -5.67
C ARG A 58 15.01 -0.59 -5.38
N ARG A 59 15.80 -0.24 -6.41
CA ARG A 59 16.99 0.63 -6.24
C ARG A 59 16.62 2.02 -5.72
N PHE A 60 15.52 2.58 -6.20
CA PHE A 60 15.05 3.88 -5.72
C PHE A 60 14.64 3.82 -4.25
N ALA A 61 13.82 2.85 -3.87
CA ALA A 61 13.37 2.65 -2.49
C ALA A 61 14.55 2.47 -1.53
N GLN A 62 15.54 1.65 -1.92
CA GLN A 62 16.76 1.48 -1.14
C GLN A 62 17.47 2.83 -0.90
N ARG A 63 17.76 3.59 -1.96
CA ARG A 63 18.43 4.90 -1.83
C ARG A 63 17.63 5.87 -0.98
N LEU A 64 16.31 5.91 -1.15
CA LEU A 64 15.43 6.77 -0.38
C LEU A 64 15.47 6.44 1.11
N ILE A 65 15.34 5.15 1.46
CA ILE A 65 15.38 4.67 2.84
C ILE A 65 16.74 4.96 3.48
N GLU A 66 17.84 4.70 2.78
CA GLU A 66 19.19 5.01 3.23
C GLU A 66 19.35 6.52 3.49
N SER A 67 18.84 7.35 2.59
CA SER A 67 18.90 8.82 2.71
C SER A 67 18.10 9.31 3.93
N ILE A 68 16.90 8.75 4.15
CA ILE A 68 16.05 9.08 5.32
C ILE A 68 16.76 8.69 6.62
N ARG A 69 17.32 7.48 6.69
CA ARG A 69 18.06 7.01 7.87
C ARG A 69 19.29 7.87 8.14
N GLN A 70 20.06 8.18 7.10
CA GLN A 70 21.23 9.06 7.20
C GLN A 70 20.83 10.44 7.73
N TYR A 71 19.79 11.05 7.16
CA TYR A 71 19.27 12.33 7.63
C TYR A 71 18.83 12.28 9.08
N ALA A 72 18.11 11.22 9.49
CA ALA A 72 17.67 11.05 10.88
C ALA A 72 18.84 10.98 11.87
N ARG A 73 19.89 10.22 11.52
CA ARG A 73 21.12 10.11 12.32
C ARG A 73 21.87 11.43 12.40
N GLN A 74 22.01 12.15 11.29
CA GLN A 74 22.79 13.39 11.23
C GLN A 74 22.08 14.53 11.96
N THR A 75 20.79 14.73 11.68
CA THR A 75 20.00 15.88 12.14
C THR A 75 19.43 15.68 13.54
N TYR A 76 18.92 14.49 13.85
CA TYR A 76 18.20 14.22 15.10
C TYR A 76 18.93 13.28 16.04
N LYS A 77 20.12 12.78 15.66
CA LYS A 77 20.92 11.84 16.47
C LYS A 77 20.12 10.60 16.91
N ARG A 78 19.24 10.11 16.03
CA ARG A 78 18.41 8.93 16.29
C ARG A 78 18.26 8.04 15.06
N GLU A 79 17.99 6.77 15.30
CA GLU A 79 17.48 5.86 14.28
C GLU A 79 15.99 6.14 14.02
N ILE A 80 15.54 5.75 12.83
CA ILE A 80 14.15 5.84 12.40
C ILE A 80 13.73 4.48 11.87
N ALA A 81 12.57 4.00 12.35
CA ALA A 81 12.00 2.76 11.86
C ALA A 81 11.24 3.01 10.57
N ILE A 82 11.43 2.13 9.59
CA ILE A 82 10.87 2.21 8.25
C ILE A 82 9.90 1.05 8.03
N THR A 83 8.73 1.36 7.49
CA THR A 83 7.72 0.41 7.03
C THR A 83 7.18 0.84 5.68
N ALA A 84 6.43 -0.06 5.04
CA ALA A 84 5.59 0.23 3.88
C ALA A 84 4.23 -0.42 4.09
N ASN A 85 3.16 0.24 3.66
CA ASN A 85 1.84 -0.39 3.59
C ASN A 85 1.83 -1.37 2.41
N LEU A 86 1.97 -2.66 2.71
CA LEU A 86 1.96 -3.72 1.71
C LEU A 86 0.54 -4.26 1.60
N PHE A 87 0.02 -4.33 0.38
CA PHE A 87 -1.27 -4.97 0.13
C PHE A 87 -1.07 -6.49 0.15
N GLY A 88 -1.05 -7.08 1.35
CA GLY A 88 -0.57 -8.46 1.55
C GLY A 88 0.96 -8.61 1.42
N LEU A 89 1.47 -9.81 1.67
CA LEU A 89 2.88 -10.17 1.50
C LEU A 89 3.14 -10.96 0.21
N TYR A 90 2.69 -10.43 -0.93
CA TYR A 90 2.93 -11.04 -2.26
C TYR A 90 4.41 -11.05 -2.64
N GLY A 91 4.82 -12.02 -3.48
CA GLY A 91 6.22 -12.27 -3.81
C GLY A 91 6.97 -11.05 -4.36
N GLU A 92 6.33 -10.25 -5.20
CA GLU A 92 6.89 -9.00 -5.74
C GLU A 92 7.06 -7.91 -4.67
N LEU A 93 6.22 -7.89 -3.64
CA LEU A 93 6.34 -6.93 -2.52
C LEU A 93 7.41 -7.38 -1.53
N LEU A 94 7.68 -8.69 -1.44
CA LEU A 94 8.74 -9.23 -0.57
C LEU A 94 10.14 -8.79 -0.98
N GLU A 95 10.35 -8.30 -2.20
CA GLU A 95 11.67 -7.78 -2.60
C GLU A 95 12.11 -6.56 -1.79
N PHE A 96 11.14 -5.85 -1.19
CA PHE A 96 11.39 -4.70 -0.32
C PHE A 96 11.60 -5.11 1.13
N ALA A 97 11.26 -6.35 1.50
CA ALA A 97 11.39 -6.85 2.86
C ALA A 97 12.75 -6.54 3.49
N PRO A 98 13.91 -6.71 2.84
CA PRO A 98 15.20 -6.43 3.46
C PRO A 98 15.37 -4.99 3.96
N PHE A 99 14.63 -4.03 3.41
CA PHE A 99 14.75 -2.61 3.74
C PHE A 99 13.82 -2.15 4.87
N LEU A 100 12.82 -2.95 5.23
CA LEU A 100 11.81 -2.60 6.23
C LEU A 100 12.20 -3.12 7.62
N ASP A 101 11.90 -2.35 8.66
CA ASP A 101 12.14 -2.72 10.05
C ASP A 101 10.95 -3.50 10.65
N TYR A 102 9.76 -3.22 10.14
CA TYR A 102 8.52 -3.91 10.43
C TYR A 102 7.60 -3.85 9.20
N TYR A 103 6.55 -4.66 9.20
CA TYR A 103 5.57 -4.70 8.10
C TYR A 103 4.27 -4.06 8.54
N THR A 104 3.68 -3.25 7.67
CA THR A 104 2.27 -2.86 7.75
C THR A 104 1.55 -3.50 6.59
N VAL A 105 0.54 -4.32 6.86
CA VAL A 105 -0.14 -5.12 5.85
C VAL A 105 -1.60 -4.69 5.77
N GLU A 106 -1.98 -4.13 4.63
CA GLU A 106 -3.37 -3.88 4.30
C GLU A 106 -4.01 -5.19 3.84
N TYR A 107 -5.00 -5.64 4.61
CA TYR A 107 -5.63 -6.93 4.45
C TYR A 107 -7.07 -6.77 3.95
N PRO A 108 -7.35 -7.16 2.69
CA PRO A 108 -8.70 -7.21 2.18
C PRO A 108 -9.39 -8.49 2.67
N LEU A 109 -10.38 -8.37 3.56
CA LEU A 109 -11.37 -9.45 3.72
C LEU A 109 -12.15 -9.55 2.40
N LEU A 110 -12.17 -10.73 1.80
CA LEU A 110 -12.93 -11.01 0.58
C LEU A 110 -14.43 -10.88 0.87
N GLU A 111 -15.22 -10.60 -0.18
CA GLU A 111 -16.68 -10.46 -0.12
C GLU A 111 -17.39 -11.67 0.53
N HIS A 112 -16.75 -12.84 0.48
CA HIS A 112 -17.20 -14.11 1.07
C HIS A 112 -16.25 -14.69 2.12
N GLY A 113 -15.11 -14.02 2.38
CA GLY A 113 -14.06 -14.48 3.26
C GLY A 113 -14.12 -13.78 4.62
N TYR A 114 -15.09 -14.14 5.44
CA TYR A 114 -14.86 -14.04 6.87
C TYR A 114 -14.08 -15.27 7.32
N PRO A 115 -13.35 -15.20 8.45
CA PRO A 115 -12.91 -16.38 9.14
C PRO A 115 -14.01 -17.47 9.14
N PRO A 116 -13.69 -18.71 8.71
CA PRO A 116 -12.34 -19.26 8.63
C PRO A 116 -11.59 -19.10 7.30
N VAL A 117 -12.22 -18.56 6.24
CA VAL A 117 -11.62 -18.55 4.88
C VAL A 117 -10.43 -17.59 4.80
N ASP A 118 -10.63 -16.36 5.26
CA ASP A 118 -9.57 -15.37 5.32
C ASP A 118 -8.99 -15.29 6.73
N ARG A 119 -7.66 -15.35 6.81
CA ARG A 119 -6.88 -15.37 8.04
C ARG A 119 -5.62 -14.53 7.87
N THR A 120 -5.43 -13.58 8.77
CA THR A 120 -4.26 -12.69 8.81
C THR A 120 -3.02 -13.38 9.38
N ILE A 121 -3.19 -14.55 10.00
CA ILE A 121 -2.12 -15.37 10.59
C ILE A 121 -1.00 -15.71 9.61
N VAL A 122 -1.32 -15.86 8.32
CA VAL A 122 -0.32 -16.19 7.29
C VAL A 122 0.65 -15.02 7.12
N ASP A 123 0.14 -13.78 7.03
CA ASP A 123 0.99 -12.59 6.90
C ASP A 123 1.87 -12.40 8.14
N TYR A 124 1.32 -12.59 9.34
CA TYR A 124 2.10 -12.54 10.58
C TYR A 124 3.22 -13.58 10.57
N LYS A 125 2.91 -14.85 10.26
CA LYS A 125 3.91 -15.92 10.23
C LYS A 125 4.98 -15.69 9.18
N LEU A 126 4.60 -15.20 8.00
CA LEU A 126 5.54 -14.88 6.92
C LEU A 126 6.47 -13.73 7.34
N ALA A 127 5.95 -12.67 7.95
CA ALA A 127 6.77 -11.59 8.51
C ALA A 127 7.79 -12.09 9.54
N ARG A 128 7.40 -13.05 10.41
CA ARG A 128 8.34 -13.71 11.34
C ARG A 128 9.37 -14.57 10.61
N GLY A 129 8.98 -15.27 9.54
CA GLY A 129 9.90 -16.02 8.68
C GLY A 129 10.93 -15.12 7.97
N LEU A 130 10.57 -13.87 7.70
CA LEU A 130 11.41 -12.87 7.01
C LEU A 130 12.26 -12.05 8.00
N GLY A 131 13.01 -12.75 8.85
CA GLY A 131 13.95 -12.13 9.79
C GLY A 131 13.34 -11.70 11.12
N ASP A 132 12.30 -12.41 11.57
CA ASP A 132 11.68 -12.25 12.89
C ASP A 132 11.12 -10.84 13.16
N ARG A 133 10.63 -10.17 12.11
CA ARG A 133 10.15 -8.78 12.20
C ARG A 133 8.68 -8.70 12.65
N PRO A 134 8.29 -7.62 13.34
CA PRO A 134 6.88 -7.39 13.67
C PRO A 134 6.05 -7.14 12.41
N ALA A 135 4.80 -7.58 12.42
CA ALA A 135 3.80 -7.23 11.41
C ALA A 135 2.57 -6.60 12.08
N PHE A 136 2.06 -5.57 11.43
CA PHE A 136 0.90 -4.78 11.81
C PHE A 136 -0.13 -4.96 10.69
N VAL A 137 -1.17 -5.74 10.92
CA VAL A 137 -2.24 -5.89 9.94
C VAL A 137 -3.30 -4.84 10.19
N LEU A 138 -3.76 -4.20 9.13
CA LEU A 138 -4.89 -3.30 9.11
C LEU A 138 -5.88 -3.78 8.05
N LEU A 139 -7.16 -3.50 8.25
CA LEU A 139 -8.18 -3.83 7.26
C LEU A 139 -8.10 -2.87 6.08
N SER A 140 -8.31 -3.41 4.86
CA SER A 140 -8.33 -2.59 3.66
C SER A 140 -9.46 -1.57 3.67
N VAL A 141 -9.26 -0.46 2.94
CA VAL A 141 -10.32 0.55 2.78
C VAL A 141 -11.60 -0.03 2.19
N ALA A 142 -11.47 -1.00 1.27
CA ALA A 142 -12.59 -1.71 0.67
C ALA A 142 -13.31 -2.58 1.71
N THR A 143 -12.56 -3.28 2.56
CA THR A 143 -13.11 -4.08 3.64
C THR A 143 -13.87 -3.24 4.66
N ILE A 144 -13.32 -2.09 5.06
CA ILE A 144 -14.03 -1.18 5.98
C ILE A 144 -15.31 -0.65 5.35
N ALA A 145 -15.28 -0.27 4.07
CA ALA A 145 -16.47 0.17 3.35
C ALA A 145 -17.54 -0.93 3.27
N ASP A 146 -17.13 -2.18 3.04
CA ASP A 146 -18.02 -3.34 3.03
C ASP A 146 -18.61 -3.65 4.41
N LEU A 147 -17.79 -3.69 5.46
CA LEU A 147 -18.24 -3.90 6.84
C LEU A 147 -19.29 -2.88 7.29
N ASN A 148 -19.16 -1.62 6.85
CA ASN A 148 -20.12 -0.57 7.15
C ASN A 148 -21.47 -0.74 6.43
N ARG A 149 -21.54 -1.56 5.38
CA ARG A 149 -22.77 -1.80 4.59
C ARG A 149 -23.50 -3.08 5.00
N ARG A 150 -22.86 -3.94 5.78
CA ARG A 150 -23.37 -5.27 6.17
C ARG A 150 -23.90 -5.28 7.60
N PRO A 151 -24.75 -6.28 7.95
CA PRO A 151 -25.03 -6.57 9.34
C PRO A 151 -23.72 -6.78 10.12
N PRO A 152 -23.61 -6.26 11.35
CA PRO A 152 -22.42 -6.48 12.17
C PRO A 152 -22.13 -7.97 12.33
N VAL A 153 -20.86 -8.36 12.17
CA VAL A 153 -20.39 -9.72 12.47
C VAL A 153 -19.91 -9.74 13.92
N PRO A 154 -20.64 -10.38 14.86
CA PRO A 154 -20.25 -10.38 16.25
C PRO A 154 -18.84 -10.95 16.44
N ASN A 155 -18.05 -10.31 17.31
CA ASN A 155 -16.70 -10.73 17.68
C ASN A 155 -15.65 -10.75 16.55
N LEU A 156 -15.93 -10.28 15.33
CA LEU A 156 -14.95 -10.28 14.24
C LEU A 156 -13.66 -9.52 14.63
N MET A 157 -13.79 -8.32 15.20
CA MET A 157 -12.63 -7.55 15.65
C MET A 157 -11.89 -8.23 16.81
N ASN A 158 -12.61 -8.84 17.75
CA ASN A 158 -12.01 -9.59 18.86
C ASN A 158 -11.19 -10.77 18.34
N LEU A 159 -11.71 -11.48 17.33
CA LEU A 159 -11.02 -12.58 16.68
C LEU A 159 -9.73 -12.12 15.99
N LEU A 160 -9.78 -11.03 15.21
CA LEU A 160 -8.60 -10.49 14.52
C LEU A 160 -7.54 -9.98 15.50
N VAL A 161 -7.95 -9.33 16.59
CA VAL A 161 -7.05 -8.93 17.68
C VAL A 161 -6.41 -10.17 18.32
N ALA A 162 -7.19 -11.18 18.68
CA ALA A 162 -6.69 -12.41 19.27
C ALA A 162 -5.71 -13.16 18.33
N GLU A 163 -6.02 -13.22 17.04
CA GLU A 163 -5.17 -13.82 16.01
C GLU A 163 -3.83 -13.08 15.90
N SER A 164 -3.86 -11.74 15.88
CA SER A 164 -2.65 -10.92 15.87
C SER A 164 -1.78 -11.15 17.10
N TYR A 165 -2.40 -11.20 18.28
CA TYR A 165 -1.71 -11.41 19.54
C TYR A 165 -1.06 -12.80 19.60
N ALA A 166 -1.80 -13.84 19.21
CA ALA A 166 -1.30 -15.22 19.14
C ALA A 166 -0.13 -15.37 18.16
N ALA A 167 -0.10 -14.57 17.08
CA ALA A 167 0.96 -14.57 16.09
C ALA A 167 2.13 -13.62 16.42
N ARG A 168 2.15 -13.01 17.61
CA ARG A 168 3.14 -11.97 18.03
C ARG A 168 3.18 -10.78 17.07
N GLY A 169 2.06 -10.47 16.44
CA GLY A 169 1.85 -9.29 15.62
C GLY A 169 1.04 -8.22 16.34
N ALA A 170 0.59 -7.25 15.56
CA ALA A 170 -0.36 -6.23 15.99
C ALA A 170 -1.50 -6.13 14.99
N PHE A 171 -2.70 -5.82 15.47
CA PHE A 171 -3.84 -5.49 14.64
C PHE A 171 -4.20 -4.03 14.85
N MET A 172 -4.23 -3.26 13.76
CA MET A 172 -4.62 -1.86 13.77
C MET A 172 -6.08 -1.76 13.33
N THR A 173 -6.93 -1.35 14.26
CA THR A 173 -8.33 -1.00 13.96
C THR A 173 -8.37 0.44 13.45
N PRO A 174 -8.89 0.68 12.23
CA PRO A 174 -9.10 2.04 11.78
C PRO A 174 -10.18 2.72 12.64
N TYR A 175 -9.77 3.63 13.52
CA TYR A 175 -10.69 4.42 14.34
C TYR A 175 -10.97 5.77 13.69
N LYS A 176 -12.20 5.97 13.18
CA LYS A 176 -12.72 7.21 12.57
C LYS A 176 -12.07 7.66 11.24
N THR A 177 -10.97 7.06 10.80
CA THR A 177 -10.12 7.60 9.70
C THR A 177 -10.61 7.29 8.28
N TYR A 178 -11.42 6.25 8.08
CA TYR A 178 -11.82 5.82 6.73
C TYR A 178 -13.30 6.11 6.39
N GLY A 179 -13.99 6.87 7.25
CA GLY A 179 -15.45 7.10 7.15
C GLY A 179 -15.89 8.57 7.09
N LYS A 180 -14.97 9.53 7.20
CA LYS A 180 -15.24 10.92 6.80
C LYS A 180 -14.54 11.12 5.46
N SER A 181 -15.32 11.50 4.46
CA SER A 181 -14.87 11.85 3.11
C SER A 181 -13.50 12.51 3.10
N TRP A 182 -12.68 12.15 2.12
CA TRP A 182 -11.49 12.89 1.70
C TRP A 182 -11.88 14.28 1.16
N SER A 183 -12.47 15.13 2.00
CA SER A 183 -12.55 16.56 1.79
C SER A 183 -11.18 17.10 2.19
N VAL A 184 -10.24 17.15 1.24
CA VAL A 184 -9.04 17.97 1.41
C VAL A 184 -9.50 19.42 1.31
N SER A 185 -10.01 19.97 2.41
CA SER A 185 -10.11 21.41 2.59
C SER A 185 -8.75 21.86 3.09
N ALA A 186 -7.92 22.38 2.19
CA ALA A 186 -6.72 23.12 2.57
C ALA A 186 -7.17 24.44 3.21
N GLU A 187 -7.41 24.44 4.51
CA GLU A 187 -7.53 25.67 5.27
C GLU A 187 -6.12 26.22 5.51
N ILE A 188 -5.76 27.24 4.73
CA ILE A 188 -4.65 28.12 5.07
C ILE A 188 -5.04 28.78 6.38
N VAL A 189 -4.39 28.39 7.48
CA VAL A 189 -4.57 29.02 8.79
C VAL A 189 -4.02 30.44 8.72
N GLY A 190 -4.89 31.38 8.36
CA GLY A 190 -4.66 32.81 8.45
C GLY A 190 -5.78 33.43 9.28
N SER A 191 -5.39 33.97 10.44
CA SER A 191 -6.13 34.92 11.30
C SER A 191 -7.44 34.46 11.99
N ALA A 192 -7.42 34.48 13.32
CA ALA A 192 -8.59 34.63 14.21
C ALA A 192 -9.35 35.95 13.89
N PRO A 193 -10.66 36.14 14.20
CA PRO A 193 -11.32 35.85 15.51
C PRO A 193 -12.78 35.30 15.43
N GLY A 194 -13.30 34.63 16.47
CA GLY A 194 -14.19 35.24 17.48
C GLY A 194 -15.39 34.30 17.82
N PRO A 195 -16.05 34.41 18.99
CA PRO A 195 -17.03 33.42 19.49
C PRO A 195 -18.51 33.80 19.25
N PHE A 196 -19.41 32.83 19.47
CA PHE A 196 -20.91 32.83 19.38
C PHE A 196 -21.49 32.42 18.01
N ALA A 197 -22.57 31.63 17.85
CA ALA A 197 -23.66 31.17 18.72
C ALA A 197 -24.29 29.85 18.20
N ALA A 198 -25.24 29.31 18.98
CA ALA A 198 -25.94 28.04 18.81
C ALA A 198 -27.23 28.07 17.93
N ASN A 199 -27.76 26.87 17.71
CA ASN A 199 -29.14 26.46 17.37
C ASN A 199 -29.56 26.32 15.90
N GLY A 200 -30.19 25.18 15.59
CA GLY A 200 -30.91 24.96 14.32
C GLY A 200 -31.35 23.51 14.10
N THR A 201 -32.61 23.23 14.41
CA THR A 201 -33.37 21.98 14.28
C THR A 201 -33.74 21.59 12.85
N GLY A 202 -33.67 20.28 12.55
CA GLY A 202 -34.71 19.50 11.85
C GLY A 202 -34.92 19.63 10.33
N ALA A 203 -34.83 18.50 9.61
CA ALA A 203 -35.84 18.01 8.66
C ALA A 203 -35.40 16.67 8.04
N GLY A 204 -36.35 15.72 7.96
CA GLY A 204 -36.14 14.38 7.42
C GLY A 204 -36.07 14.34 5.89
N ALA A 205 -35.27 13.41 5.37
CA ALA A 205 -35.28 13.03 3.96
C ALA A 205 -35.17 11.51 3.83
N THR A 206 -36.21 10.90 3.27
CA THR A 206 -36.24 9.51 2.81
C THR A 206 -35.24 9.30 1.68
N LEU A 207 -34.19 8.50 1.93
CA LEU A 207 -33.19 8.10 0.94
C LEU A 207 -33.60 6.79 0.25
N ARG A 208 -33.97 6.88 -1.03
CA ARG A 208 -33.97 5.72 -1.93
C ARG A 208 -32.53 5.31 -2.22
N ARG A 209 -32.21 4.01 -2.06
CA ARG A 209 -30.90 3.45 -2.41
C ARG A 209 -30.68 3.49 -3.92
N PRO A 210 -29.54 4.00 -4.42
CA PRO A 210 -29.14 3.75 -5.80
C PRO A 210 -28.53 2.36 -5.93
N HIS A 211 -28.93 1.62 -6.97
CA HIS A 211 -28.21 0.45 -7.43
C HIS A 211 -26.80 0.89 -7.85
N SER A 212 -25.78 0.42 -7.14
CA SER A 212 -24.39 0.59 -7.55
C SER A 212 -24.01 -0.59 -8.45
N PRO A 213 -23.44 -0.37 -9.65
CA PRO A 213 -22.92 -1.45 -10.47
C PRO A 213 -21.72 -2.11 -9.76
N SER A 214 -21.60 -3.43 -9.90
CA SER A 214 -20.48 -4.22 -9.39
C SER A 214 -19.15 -3.65 -9.90
N LEU A 215 -18.23 -3.36 -8.98
CA LEU A 215 -16.87 -2.88 -9.28
C LEU A 215 -15.90 -4.02 -9.63
N PHE A 216 -16.36 -5.27 -9.66
CA PHE A 216 -15.50 -6.43 -9.92
C PHE A 216 -16.13 -7.37 -10.95
N PRO A 217 -15.42 -7.68 -12.07
CA PRO A 217 -15.82 -8.78 -12.93
C PRO A 217 -15.60 -10.12 -12.21
N PRO A 218 -16.49 -11.11 -12.38
CA PRO A 218 -16.50 -12.33 -11.58
C PRO A 218 -15.25 -13.24 -11.72
N ASN A 219 -14.29 -12.93 -12.59
CA ASN A 219 -13.13 -13.77 -12.88
C ASN A 219 -11.80 -12.99 -13.05
N GLY A 220 -11.67 -11.78 -12.50
CA GLY A 220 -10.45 -10.97 -12.65
C GLY A 220 -9.53 -11.03 -11.43
N LEU A 221 -8.27 -11.46 -11.60
CA LEU A 221 -7.19 -11.11 -10.68
C LEU A 221 -7.15 -9.58 -10.50
N PRO A 222 -6.79 -9.06 -9.30
CA PRO A 222 -6.79 -7.63 -9.05
C PRO A 222 -5.95 -6.89 -10.09
N GLN A 223 -6.53 -5.84 -10.69
CA GLN A 223 -5.78 -4.89 -11.50
C GLN A 223 -4.58 -4.41 -10.67
N ALA A 224 -3.37 -4.46 -11.25
CA ALA A 224 -2.19 -3.90 -10.62
C ALA A 224 -2.43 -2.40 -10.34
N GLN A 225 -2.84 -2.10 -9.11
CA GLN A 225 -2.83 -0.76 -8.57
C GLN A 225 -1.37 -0.38 -8.40
N SER A 226 -0.98 0.81 -8.84
CA SER A 226 0.28 1.39 -8.42
C SER A 226 0.27 1.43 -6.89
N ALA A 227 1.25 0.78 -6.25
CA ALA A 227 1.41 0.90 -4.82
C ALA A 227 1.58 2.39 -4.47
N ASP A 228 0.58 2.99 -3.84
CA ASP A 228 0.70 4.32 -3.26
C ASP A 228 1.60 4.20 -2.03
N TRP A 229 2.83 4.67 -2.17
CA TRP A 229 3.85 4.60 -1.12
C TRP A 229 3.60 5.69 -0.07
N CYS A 230 2.83 5.37 0.96
CA CYS A 230 2.82 6.15 2.19
C CYS A 230 3.92 5.64 3.13
N ALA A 231 5.02 6.39 3.23
CA ALA A 231 6.02 6.16 4.27
C ALA A 231 5.49 6.68 5.61
N HIS A 232 5.14 5.77 6.53
CA HIS A 232 4.80 6.14 7.89
C HIS A 232 6.07 6.23 8.74
N VAL A 233 6.37 7.44 9.20
CA VAL A 233 7.49 7.70 10.10
C VAL A 233 6.98 7.67 11.54
N LEU A 234 7.29 6.60 12.27
CA LEU A 234 7.09 6.56 13.72
C LEU A 234 8.33 7.14 14.40
N LEU A 235 8.17 8.31 14.99
CA LEU A 235 9.19 8.92 15.83
C LEU A 235 9.05 8.36 17.25
N GLY A 236 10.03 7.56 17.69
CA GLY A 236 10.13 7.17 19.09
C GLY A 236 10.30 8.38 20.02
N PRO A 237 9.92 8.26 21.31
CA PRO A 237 10.11 9.33 22.29
C PRO A 237 11.58 9.74 22.37
N ARG A 238 11.85 11.05 22.51
CA ARG A 238 13.22 11.53 22.77
C ARG A 238 13.70 10.94 24.10
N PRO A 239 14.92 10.38 24.19
CA PRO A 239 15.50 10.07 25.47
C PRO A 239 15.51 11.35 26.31
N ARG A 240 14.98 11.28 27.54
CA ARG A 240 15.11 12.39 28.48
C ARG A 240 16.60 12.62 28.68
N SER A 241 17.06 13.85 28.46
CA SER A 241 18.38 14.24 28.92
C SER A 241 18.36 14.12 30.44
N GLU A 242 19.03 13.09 30.98
CA GLU A 242 19.43 13.10 32.37
C GLU A 242 20.50 14.18 32.51
N ASN A 243 20.06 15.40 32.84
CA ASN A 243 20.93 16.44 33.34
C ASN A 243 20.54 16.69 34.80
N GLY A 244 21.51 16.47 35.68
CA GLY A 244 21.59 17.12 36.98
C GLY A 244 21.97 18.59 36.87
#